data_AF-A0A525W6X9-F1
#
_entry.id   AF-A0A525W6X9-F1
#
_cell.length_a   1.000
_cell.length_b   1.000
_cell.length_c   1.000
_cell.angle_alpha   90.00
_cell.angle_beta   90.00
_cell.angle_gamma   90.00
#
_symmetry.space_group_name_H-M   'P 1'
#
loop_
_entity.id
_entity.type
_entity.pdbx_description
1 polymer ?
#
loop_
_entity_poly.entity_id
_entity_poly.type
_entity_poly.pdbx_seq_one_letter_code
_entity_poly.pdbx_strand_id
1 'polypeptide(L)' 'MSWFAILHKLISPGNTLVAVEHNLDAIKSADWVIDLGLESGAAGGEIIAEGRPEQVAKVAASNTGRFLAQALRPLDN' A
#
# COMPACT_ATOMS: atom_id res chain seq x y z
N MET A 1 13.31 -16.25 -9.48
CA MET A 1 13.59 -14.95 -8.81
C MET A 1 12.25 -14.32 -8.50
N SER A 2 12.00 -13.88 -7.25
CA SER A 2 10.69 -13.32 -6.89
C SER A 2 10.47 -11.98 -7.59
N TRP A 3 9.20 -11.60 -7.77
CA TRP A 3 8.85 -10.32 -8.38
C TRP A 3 9.39 -9.12 -7.55
N PHE A 4 9.36 -9.20 -6.20
CA PHE A 4 9.98 -8.23 -5.30
C PHE A 4 11.47 -8.01 -5.58
N ALA A 5 12.22 -9.09 -5.84
CA ALA A 5 13.64 -8.98 -6.14
C ALA A 5 13.91 -8.21 -7.45
N ILE A 6 12.98 -8.24 -8.40
CA ILE A 6 13.07 -7.44 -9.63
C ILE A 6 12.80 -5.96 -9.30
N LEU A 7 11.75 -5.66 -8.54
CA LEU A 7 11.45 -4.28 -8.14
C LEU A 7 12.58 -3.63 -7.35
N HIS A 8 13.17 -4.35 -6.38
CA HIS A 8 14.31 -3.83 -5.62
C HIS A 8 15.51 -3.51 -6.50
N LYS A 9 15.78 -4.31 -7.55
CA LYS A 9 16.84 -4.01 -8.52
C LYS A 9 16.55 -2.74 -9.32
N LEU A 10 15.28 -2.45 -9.62
CA LEU A 10 14.89 -1.23 -10.31
C LEU A 10 15.02 -0.01 -9.39
N ILE A 11 14.67 -0.12 -8.10
CA ILE A 11 14.70 1.00 -7.13
C ILE A 11 16.12 1.30 -6.65
N SER A 12 16.96 0.27 -6.44
CA SER A 12 18.31 0.39 -5.87
C SER A 12 19.24 1.47 -6.48
N PRO A 13 19.24 1.75 -7.80
CA PRO A 13 20.05 2.84 -8.37
C PRO A 13 19.47 4.25 -8.15
N GLY A 14 18.39 4.41 -7.39
CA GLY A 14 17.74 5.69 -7.10
C GLY A 14 16.52 5.99 -7.96
N ASN A 15 15.96 5.00 -8.67
CA ASN A 15 14.74 5.19 -9.44
C ASN A 15 13.51 5.25 -8.52
N THR A 16 12.51 6.01 -8.92
CA THR A 16 11.18 5.98 -8.30
C THR A 16 10.31 4.95 -9.00
N LEU A 17 9.67 4.06 -8.24
CA LEU A 17 8.68 3.11 -8.74
C LEU A 17 7.30 3.52 -8.24
N VAL A 18 6.36 3.65 -9.18
CA VAL A 18 4.93 3.83 -8.87
C VAL A 18 4.19 2.61 -9.42
N ALA A 19 3.39 1.97 -8.58
CA ALA A 19 2.63 0.77 -8.93
C ALA A 19 1.20 0.85 -8.37
N VAL A 20 0.25 0.28 -9.10
CA VAL A 20 -1.12 0.06 -8.63
C VAL A 20 -1.21 -1.38 -8.15
N GLU A 21 -1.52 -1.58 -6.88
CA GLU A 21 -1.47 -2.90 -6.25
C GLU A 21 -2.65 -3.17 -5.32
N HIS A 22 -2.93 -4.45 -5.16
CA HIS A 22 -3.88 -5.00 -4.19
C HIS A 22 -3.22 -6.03 -3.27
N ASN A 23 -1.98 -6.44 -3.58
CA ASN A 23 -1.23 -7.36 -2.73
C ASN A 23 -0.73 -6.65 -1.46
N LEU A 24 -1.20 -7.08 -0.29
CA LEU A 24 -0.84 -6.46 0.99
C LEU A 24 0.65 -6.60 1.34
N ASP A 25 1.33 -7.66 0.88
CA ASP A 25 2.78 -7.79 1.07
C ASP A 25 3.55 -6.75 0.24
N ALA A 26 2.99 -6.34 -0.90
CA ALA A 26 3.56 -5.26 -1.71
C ALA A 26 3.33 -3.91 -1.03
N ILE A 27 2.09 -3.65 -0.64
CA ILE A 27 1.64 -2.39 -0.03
C ILE A 27 2.37 -2.15 1.30
N LYS A 28 2.52 -3.17 2.16
CA LYS A 28 3.22 -3.04 3.45
C LYS A 28 4.71 -2.74 3.30
N SER A 29 5.30 -3.10 2.17
CA SER A 29 6.73 -2.92 1.88
C SER A 29 7.02 -1.60 1.17
N ALA A 30 5.99 -0.83 0.82
CA ALA A 30 6.14 0.46 0.15
C ALA A 30 6.54 1.56 1.13
N ASP A 31 7.34 2.53 0.65
CA ASP A 31 7.68 3.71 1.44
C ASP A 31 6.51 4.69 1.58
N TRP A 32 5.60 4.71 0.61
CA TRP A 32 4.43 5.57 0.55
C TRP A 32 3.27 4.87 -0.15
N VAL A 33 2.06 5.12 0.34
CA VAL A 33 0.79 4.59 -0.17
C VAL A 33 -0.14 5.76 -0.44
N ILE A 34 -0.82 5.73 -1.58
CA ILE A 34 -1.94 6.60 -1.92
C ILE A 34 -3.14 5.69 -2.13
N ASP A 35 -4.16 5.82 -1.28
CA ASP A 35 -5.38 5.02 -1.36
C ASP A 35 -6.50 5.83 -1.99
N LEU A 36 -7.09 5.26 -3.04
CA LEU A 36 -8.16 5.88 -3.83
C LEU A 36 -9.48 5.18 -3.52
N GLY A 37 -10.54 5.95 -3.26
CA GLY A 37 -11.85 5.39 -2.94
C GLY A 37 -12.92 6.46 -2.72
N LEU A 38 -13.99 6.21 -1.94
CA LEU A 38 -14.30 5.03 -1.09
C LEU A 38 -14.80 3.81 -1.88
N GLU A 39 -15.39 4.06 -3.04
CA GLU A 39 -16.05 3.09 -3.91
C GLU A 39 -15.41 3.08 -5.31
N SER A 40 -15.84 2.15 -6.16
CA SER A 40 -15.43 2.09 -7.56
C SER A 40 -16.28 3.01 -8.46
N GLY A 41 -15.74 3.41 -9.61
CA GLY A 41 -16.50 4.15 -10.63
C GLY A 41 -16.83 5.59 -10.22
N ALA A 42 -18.05 6.04 -10.49
CA ALA A 42 -18.45 7.44 -10.30
C ALA A 42 -18.49 7.91 -8.83
N ALA A 43 -18.49 6.97 -7.88
CA ALA A 43 -18.45 7.25 -6.44
C ALA A 43 -17.03 7.12 -5.85
N GLY A 44 -16.02 6.91 -6.69
CA GLY A 44 -14.61 6.88 -6.32
C GLY A 44 -13.82 8.07 -6.85
N GLY A 45 -12.51 7.90 -6.93
CA GLY A 45 -11.60 8.88 -7.53
C GLY A 45 -11.03 9.91 -6.57
N GLU A 46 -11.40 9.84 -5.29
CA GLU A 46 -10.85 10.71 -4.25
C GLU A 46 -9.67 10.04 -3.54
N ILE A 47 -8.70 10.86 -3.12
CA ILE A 47 -7.63 10.41 -2.21
C ILE A 47 -8.23 10.34 -0.81
N ILE A 48 -8.46 9.13 -0.32
CA ILE A 48 -9.06 8.90 0.99
C ILE A 48 -8.02 8.68 2.09
N ALA A 49 -6.80 8.29 1.72
CA ALA A 49 -5.66 8.20 2.60
C ALA A 49 -4.36 8.35 1.82
N GLU A 50 -3.36 8.98 2.41
CA GLU A 50 -1.99 8.97 1.90
C GLU A 50 -0.98 8.96 3.06
N GLY A 51 0.17 8.35 2.84
CA GLY A 51 1.23 8.29 3.84
C GLY A 51 2.02 7.00 3.80
N ARG A 52 2.86 6.80 4.83
CA ARG A 52 3.47 5.49 5.08
C ARG A 52 2.40 4.42 5.32
N PRO A 53 2.68 3.13 5.06
CA PRO A 53 1.74 2.04 5.31
C PRO A 53 1.11 2.07 6.71
N GLU A 54 1.89 2.39 7.75
CA GLU A 54 1.41 2.47 9.13
C GLU A 54 0.49 3.66 9.40
N GLN A 55 0.58 4.72 8.59
CA GLN A 55 -0.30 5.89 8.67
C GLN A 55 -1.63 5.58 7.96
N VAL A 56 -1.56 5.01 6.76
CA VAL A 56 -2.76 4.59 6.00
C VAL A 56 -3.55 3.53 6.77
N ALA A 57 -2.87 2.60 7.45
CA ALA A 57 -3.50 1.58 8.29
C ALA A 57 -4.37 2.15 9.44
N LYS A 58 -4.20 3.43 9.81
CA LYS A 58 -4.98 4.10 10.86
C LYS A 58 -6.20 4.85 10.31
N VAL A 59 -6.35 4.94 9.00
CA VAL A 59 -7.45 5.69 8.37
C VAL A 59 -8.69 4.81 8.28
N ALA A 60 -9.69 5.11 9.13
CA ALA A 60 -10.91 4.30 9.21
C ALA A 60 -11.75 4.28 7.91
N ALA A 61 -11.66 5.33 7.09
CA ALA A 61 -12.33 5.43 5.79
C ALA A 61 -11.66 4.56 4.70
N SER A 62 -10.44 4.10 4.92
CA SER A 62 -9.65 3.34 3.95
C SER A 62 -9.92 1.84 4.07
N ASN A 63 -10.54 1.25 3.04
CA ASN A 63 -10.69 -0.20 2.94
C ASN A 63 -9.32 -0.89 2.95
N THR A 64 -8.38 -0.37 2.19
CA THR A 64 -6.98 -0.82 2.16
C THR A 64 -6.35 -0.76 3.55
N GLY A 65 -6.50 0.37 4.25
CA GLY A 65 -6.00 0.61 5.60
C GLY A 65 -6.51 -0.42 6.61
N ARG A 66 -7.79 -0.79 6.53
CA ARG A 66 -8.37 -1.82 7.41
C ARG A 66 -7.69 -3.19 7.29
N PHE A 67 -7.36 -3.61 6.07
CA PHE A 67 -6.64 -4.87 5.83
C PHE A 67 -5.15 -4.75 6.11
N LEU A 68 -4.56 -3.60 5.77
CA LEU A 68 -3.16 -3.30 6.04
C LEU A 68 -2.86 -3.33 7.54
N ALA A 69 -3.77 -2.81 8.38
CA ALA A 69 -3.67 -2.89 9.83
C ALA A 69 -3.63 -4.33 10.36
N GLN A 70 -4.22 -5.30 9.65
CA GLN A 70 -4.13 -6.72 10.01
C GLN A 70 -2.80 -7.31 9.55
N ALA A 71 -2.37 -6.99 8.32
CA ALA A 71 -1.11 -7.46 7.74
C ALA A 71 0.15 -6.93 8.43
N LEU A 72 0.05 -5.77 9.11
CA LEU A 72 1.14 -5.15 9.87
C LEU A 72 1.26 -5.67 11.32
N ARG A 73 0.29 -6.44 11.82
CA ARG A 73 0.42 -6.99 13.17
C ARG A 73 1.62 -7.95 13.21
N PRO A 74 2.43 -7.90 14.27
CA PRO A 74 3.38 -8.96 14.55
C PRO A 74 2.64 -10.29 14.54
N LEU A 75 3.23 -11.32 13.93
CA LEU A 75 2.74 -12.68 14.14
C LEU A 75 2.99 -12.99 15.62
N ASP A 76 1.92 -13.08 16.40
CA ASP A 76 2.00 -13.61 17.76
C ASP A 76 2.40 -15.09 17.62
N ASN A 77 3.68 -15.38 17.88
CA ASN A 77 4.28 -16.72 17.90
C ASN A 77 4.48 -17.19 19.34
#